data_AF-A0A9E3SND1-F1
#
_entry.id   AF-A0A9E3SND1-F1
#
_cell.length_a   1.000
_cell.length_b   1.000
_cell.length_c   1.000
_cell.angle_alpha   90.00
_cell.angle_beta   90.00
_cell.angle_gamma   90.00
#
_symmetry.space_group_name_H-M   'P 1'
#
loop_
_entity.id
_entity.type
_entity.pdbx_description
1 polymer ?
#
loop_
_entity_poly.entity_id
_entity_poly.type
_entity_poly.pdbx_seq_one_letter_code
_entity_poly.pdbx_strand_id
1 'polypeptide(L)'
;MRKTKPRLSFWDIWNMSFGFLGIQMGFALQNANASRILQTFGADVEHLSWFWLVAPITGMIVQPIIGHYSDHTWNRLGRRRPYFLTGAVLASIGLILMPNAPMFATYMPALW
;
A
#
# COMPACT_ATOMS: atom_id res chain seq x y z
N MET A 1 20.41 19.24 -20.31
CA MET A 1 19.63 20.34 -19.71
C MET A 1 19.29 20.02 -18.25
N ARG A 2 19.87 20.74 -17.29
CA ARG A 2 19.61 20.55 -15.86
C ARG A 2 18.24 21.17 -15.55
N LYS A 3 17.16 20.37 -15.53
CA LYS A 3 15.82 20.85 -15.11
C LYS A 3 15.95 21.37 -13.67
N THR A 4 15.81 22.69 -13.49
CA THR A 4 15.73 23.34 -12.19
C THR A 4 14.61 22.68 -11.39
N LYS A 5 14.97 22.02 -10.29
CA LYS A 5 13.98 21.38 -9.41
C LYS A 5 13.10 22.49 -8.82
N PRO A 6 11.77 22.41 -8.90
CA PRO A 6 10.90 23.41 -8.28
C PRO A 6 11.19 23.46 -6.78
N ARG A 7 11.34 24.67 -6.22
CA ARG A 7 11.45 24.86 -4.78
C ARG A 7 10.07 24.64 -4.17
N LEU A 8 9.94 23.62 -3.32
CA LEU A 8 8.70 23.29 -2.63
C LEU A 8 8.44 24.33 -1.53
N SER A 9 7.19 24.79 -1.41
CA SER A 9 6.78 25.65 -0.31
C SER A 9 6.74 24.87 1.01
N PHE A 10 6.82 25.57 2.14
CA PHE A 10 6.66 24.95 3.47
C PHE A 10 5.38 24.10 3.55
N TRP A 11 4.27 24.60 2.98
CA TRP A 11 2.99 23.88 2.94
C TRP A 11 3.01 22.63 2.06
N ASP A 12 3.81 22.62 0.98
CA ASP A 12 3.97 21.43 0.14
C ASP A 12 4.72 20.34 0.92
N ILE A 13 5.76 20.72 1.65
CA ILE A 13 6.54 19.81 2.50
C ILE A 13 5.68 19.27 3.64
N TRP A 14 4.88 20.13 4.28
CA TRP A 14 3.94 19.74 5.32
C TRP A 14 2.94 18.70 4.82
N ASN A 15 2.28 18.96 3.69
CA ASN A 15 1.29 18.05 3.10
C ASN A 15 1.91 16.70 2.71
N MET A 16 3.13 16.68 2.15
CA MET A 16 3.84 15.43 1.85
C MET A 16 4.19 14.67 3.14
N SER A 17 4.64 15.37 4.18
CA SER A 17 5.02 14.77 5.46
C SER A 17 3.81 14.17 6.19
N PHE A 18 2.69 14.88 6.18
CA PHE A 18 1.44 14.40 6.78
C PHE A 18 0.88 13.18 6.02
N GLY A 19 0.95 13.18 4.69
CA GLY A 19 0.61 12.01 3.88
C GLY A 19 1.49 10.80 4.20
N PHE A 20 2.79 11.02 4.39
CA PHE A 20 3.72 9.97 4.79
C PHE A 20 3.44 9.44 6.20
N LEU A 21 3.12 10.33 7.15
CA LEU A 21 2.70 9.96 8.50
C LEU A 21 1.49 9.00 8.48
N GLY A 22 0.49 9.28 7.64
CA GLY A 22 -0.69 8.42 7.49
C GLY A 22 -0.32 7.00 7.01
N ILE A 23 0.58 6.89 6.03
CA ILE A 23 1.07 5.59 5.54
C ILE A 23 1.78 4.81 6.66
N GLN A 24 2.64 5.48 7.42
CA GLN A 24 3.36 4.88 8.54
C GLN A 24 2.40 4.38 9.63
N MET A 25 1.36 5.15 9.94
CA MET A 25 0.33 4.76 10.90
C MET A 25 -0.46 3.54 10.43
N GLY A 26 -0.80 3.47 9.14
CA GLY A 26 -1.43 2.29 8.54
C GLY A 26 -0.55 1.04 8.59
N PHE A 27 0.75 1.17 8.34
CA PHE A 27 1.71 0.06 8.51
C PHE A 27 1.83 -0.38 9.97
N ALA A 28 1.85 0.56 10.92
CA ALA A 28 1.90 0.25 12.35
C ALA A 28 0.66 -0.53 12.80
N LEU A 29 -0.54 -0.13 12.36
CA LEU A 29 -1.78 -0.82 12.68
C LEU A 29 -1.82 -2.23 12.07
N GLN A 30 -1.34 -2.40 10.83
CA GLN A 30 -1.22 -3.71 10.19
C GLN A 30 -0.25 -4.61 10.95
N ASN A 31 0.94 -4.12 11.32
CA ASN A 31 1.91 -4.90 12.09
C ASN A 31 1.39 -5.28 13.49
N ALA A 32 0.65 -4.38 14.15
CA ALA A 32 0.08 -4.64 15.48
C ALA A 32 -1.06 -5.68 15.45
N ASN A 33 -1.82 -5.76 14.35
CA ASN A 33 -2.94 -6.71 14.20
C ASN A 33 -2.59 -7.96 13.39
N ALA A 34 -1.45 -7.99 12.69
CA ALA A 34 -1.00 -9.14 11.90
C ALA A 34 -0.96 -10.43 12.72
N SER A 35 -0.41 -10.36 13.94
CA SER A 35 -0.34 -11.52 14.85
C SER A 35 -1.73 -12.01 15.29
N ARG A 36 -2.68 -11.10 15.53
CA ARG A 36 -4.06 -11.45 15.96
C ARG A 36 -4.86 -12.08 14.81
N ILE A 37 -4.68 -11.57 13.59
CA ILE A 37 -5.33 -12.11 12.38
C ILE A 37 -4.81 -13.52 12.11
N LEU A 38 -3.49 -13.74 12.13
CA LEU A 38 -2.92 -15.08 11.87
C LEU A 38 -3.31 -16.13 12.91
N GLN A 39 -3.39 -15.77 14.20
CA GLN A 39 -3.86 -16.69 15.25
C GLN A 39 -5.31 -17.12 15.04
N THR A 40 -6.16 -16.25 14.48
CA THR A 40 -7.58 -16.54 14.19
C THR A 40 -7.73 -17.55 13.04
N PHE A 41 -6.75 -17.64 12.14
CA PHE A 41 -6.75 -18.60 11.01
C PHE A 41 -6.16 -19.98 11.35
N GLY A 42 -5.75 -20.22 12.61
CA GLY A 42 -5.25 -21.54 13.05
C GLY A 42 -3.88 -21.93 12.46
N ALA A 43 -3.14 -20.98 11.89
CA ALA A 43 -1.88 -21.24 11.20
C ALA A 43 -0.72 -21.45 12.20
N ASP A 44 0.00 -22.56 12.00
CA ASP A 44 1.25 -22.86 12.69
C ASP A 44 2.28 -21.74 12.46
N VAL A 45 2.97 -21.33 13.52
CA VAL A 45 3.77 -20.08 13.59
C VAL A 45 4.88 -20.05 12.52
N GLU A 46 5.26 -21.20 11.97
CA GLU A 46 6.29 -21.35 10.94
C GLU A 46 5.93 -20.71 9.58
N HIS A 47 4.64 -20.58 9.23
CA HIS A 47 4.23 -19.96 7.96
C HIS A 47 4.15 -18.43 8.01
N LEU A 48 4.24 -17.83 9.22
CA LEU A 48 4.21 -16.39 9.41
C LEU A 48 5.36 -15.71 8.63
N SER A 49 6.55 -16.31 8.64
CA SER A 49 7.73 -15.83 7.92
C SER A 49 7.49 -15.69 6.42
N TRP A 50 6.71 -16.60 5.82
CA TRP A 50 6.35 -16.52 4.39
C TRP A 50 5.42 -15.34 4.10
N PHE A 51 4.45 -15.04 4.98
CA PHE A 51 3.58 -13.88 4.84
C PHE A 51 4.36 -12.56 4.86
N TRP A 52 5.35 -12.45 5.73
CA TRP A 52 6.21 -11.26 5.78
C TRP A 52 7.12 -11.12 4.56
N LEU A 53 7.47 -12.22 3.88
CA LEU A 53 8.23 -12.20 2.63
C LEU A 53 7.39 -11.74 1.42
N VAL A 54 6.06 -11.91 1.45
CA VAL A 54 5.18 -11.46 0.35
C VAL A 54 5.30 -9.96 0.13
N ALA A 55 5.37 -9.15 1.19
CA ALA A 55 5.47 -7.70 1.10
C ALA A 55 6.72 -7.21 0.33
N PRO A 56 7.96 -7.60 0.69
CA PRO A 56 9.16 -7.20 -0.04
C PRO A 56 9.23 -7.79 -1.45
N ILE A 57 8.77 -9.03 -1.67
CA ILE A 57 8.74 -9.63 -3.02
C ILE A 57 7.80 -8.85 -3.94
N THR A 58 6.59 -8.55 -3.46
CA THR A 58 5.63 -7.74 -4.20
C THR A 58 6.21 -6.34 -4.48
N GLY A 59 6.86 -5.72 -3.48
CA GLY A 59 7.55 -4.45 -3.66
C GLY A 59 8.62 -4.49 -4.76
N MET A 60 9.46 -5.53 -4.76
CA MET A 60 10.53 -5.72 -5.73
C MET A 60 10.02 -5.85 -7.17
N ILE A 61 8.85 -6.47 -7.37
CA ILE A 61 8.26 -6.65 -8.71
C ILE A 61 7.44 -5.43 -9.13
N VAL A 62 6.59 -4.92 -8.23
CA VAL A 62 5.63 -3.86 -8.55
C VAL A 62 6.33 -2.51 -8.71
N GLN A 63 7.34 -2.20 -7.90
CA GLN A 63 8.06 -0.92 -7.98
C GLN A 63 8.71 -0.64 -9.35
N PRO A 64 9.48 -1.54 -9.96
CA PRO A 64 10.09 -1.28 -11.28
C PRO A 64 9.05 -1.20 -12.40
N ILE A 65 8.00 -2.02 -12.34
CA ILE A 65 6.90 -1.98 -13.32
C ILE A 65 6.21 -0.63 -13.27
N ILE A 66 5.76 -0.20 -12.08
CA ILE A 66 5.11 1.10 -11.91
C ILE A 66 6.07 2.24 -12.24
N GLY A 67 7.36 2.11 -11.90
CA GLY A 67 8.38 3.10 -12.25
C GLY A 67 8.53 3.29 -13.76
N HIS A 68 8.58 2.18 -14.51
CA HIS A 68 8.66 2.19 -15.97
C HIS A 68 7.40 2.80 -16.61
N TYR A 69 6.20 2.37 -16.20
CA TYR A 69 4.95 2.92 -16.73
C TYR A 69 4.70 4.37 -16.31
N SER A 70 5.10 4.75 -15.09
CA SER A 70 4.98 6.12 -14.59
C SER A 70 5.80 7.08 -15.43
N ASP A 71 6.99 6.68 -15.85
CA ASP A 71 7.87 7.54 -16.61
C ASP A 71 7.37 7.80 -18.05
N HIS A 72 6.51 6.93 -18.60
CA HIS A 72 5.91 7.05 -19.94
C HIS A 72 4.57 7.80 -19.96
N THR A 73 3.94 8.05 -18.82
CA THR A 73 2.59 8.64 -18.76
C THR A 73 2.65 10.13 -18.43
N TRP A 74 2.11 10.97 -19.32
CA TRP A 74 2.00 12.42 -19.12
C TRP A 74 0.53 12.85 -19.25
N ASN A 75 -0.14 13.03 -18.10
CA ASN A 75 -1.53 13.52 -18.05
C ASN A 75 -1.59 14.88 -17.33
N ARG A 76 -2.80 15.49 -17.27
CA ARG A 76 -3.04 16.80 -16.61
C ARG A 76 -2.60 16.85 -15.13
N LEU A 77 -2.49 15.70 -14.45
CA LEU A 77 -2.05 15.60 -13.06
C LEU A 77 -0.52 15.43 -12.93
N GLY A 78 0.20 15.27 -14.04
CA GLY A 78 1.65 15.07 -14.11
C GLY A 78 2.08 13.59 -14.15
N ARG A 79 3.39 13.36 -14.16
CA ARG A 79 3.99 12.03 -14.43
C ARG A 79 3.82 10.98 -13.32
N ARG A 80 3.89 11.40 -12.05
CA ARG A 80 3.98 10.49 -10.87
C ARG A 80 2.78 10.55 -9.92
N ARG A 81 2.05 11.67 -9.91
CA ARG A 81 0.85 11.89 -9.07
C ARG A 81 -0.32 10.93 -9.37
N PRO A 82 -0.65 10.57 -10.63
CA PRO A 82 -1.79 9.67 -10.89
C PRO A 82 -1.57 8.28 -10.29
N TYR A 83 -0.37 7.71 -10.39
CA TYR A 83 -0.06 6.40 -9.81
C TYR A 83 -0.11 6.40 -8.29
N PHE A 84 0.39 7.46 -7.65
CA PHE A 84 0.30 7.64 -6.20
C PHE A 84 -1.16 7.77 -5.74
N LEU A 85 -1.97 8.55 -6.46
CA LEU A 85 -3.38 8.77 -6.14
C LEU A 85 -4.19 7.47 -6.28
N THR A 86 -4.01 6.72 -7.37
CA THR A 86 -4.68 5.43 -7.58
C THR A 86 -4.28 4.44 -6.49
N GLY A 87 -2.99 4.36 -6.14
CA GLY A 87 -2.51 3.52 -5.05
C GLY A 87 -3.12 3.92 -3.69
N ALA A 88 -3.21 5.22 -3.40
CA ALA A 88 -3.81 5.73 -2.16
C ALA A 88 -5.31 5.41 -2.07
N VAL A 89 -6.05 5.52 -3.18
CA VAL A 89 -7.48 5.16 -3.23
C VAL A 89 -7.66 3.66 -3.02
N LEU A 90 -6.89 2.82 -3.74
CA LEU A 90 -6.95 1.36 -3.58
C LEU A 90 -6.56 0.92 -2.16
N ALA A 91 -5.52 1.51 -1.57
CA ALA A 91 -5.11 1.23 -0.21
C ALA A 91 -6.17 1.66 0.82
N SER A 92 -6.82 2.81 0.60
CA SER A 92 -7.91 3.28 1.46
C SER A 92 -9.12 2.34 1.41
N ILE A 93 -9.49 1.89 0.22
CA ILE A 93 -10.56 0.88 0.04
C ILE A 93 -10.16 -0.43 0.72
N GLY A 94 -8.91 -0.89 0.56
CA GLY A 94 -8.40 -2.10 1.21
C GLY A 94 -8.45 -2.02 2.74
N LEU A 95 -8.09 -0.87 3.33
CA LEU A 95 -8.16 -0.65 4.79
C LEU A 95 -9.61 -0.63 5.31
N ILE A 96 -10.58 -0.13 4.53
CA ILE A 96 -12.01 -0.17 4.89
C ILE A 96 -12.56 -1.61 4.79
N LEU A 97 -12.07 -2.39 3.84
CA LEU A 97 -12.48 -3.78 3.63
C LEU A 97 -11.82 -4.77 4.61
N MET A 98 -10.61 -4.47 5.10
CA MET A 98 -9.86 -5.31 6.04
C MET A 98 -10.66 -5.72 7.30
N PRO A 99 -11.39 -4.84 8.01
CA PRO A 99 -12.23 -5.24 9.14
C PRO A 99 -13.49 -6.03 8.73
N ASN A 100 -13.91 -5.98 7.47
CA ASN A 100 -15.01 -6.77 6.91
C ASN A 100 -14.55 -8.11 6.30
N ALA A 101 -13.26 -8.44 6.39
CA ALA A 101 -12.70 -9.71 5.91
C ALA A 101 -13.39 -10.98 6.46
N PRO A 102 -13.93 -11.03 7.70
CA PRO A 102 -14.67 -12.20 8.18
C PRO A 102 -15.95 -12.47 7.35
N MET A 103 -16.62 -11.43 6.86
CA MET A 103 -17.81 -11.57 6.01
C MET A 103 -17.43 -12.17 4.65
N PHE A 104 -16.32 -11.73 4.05
CA PHE A 104 -15.82 -12.29 2.78
C PHE A 104 -15.29 -13.72 2.91
N ALA A 105 -14.65 -14.06 4.02
CA ALA A 105 -14.20 -15.42 4.32
C ALA A 105 -15.37 -16.41 4.50
N THR A 106 -16.59 -15.92 4.71
CA THR A 106 -17.83 -16.73 4.78
C THR A 106 -18.48 -16.92 3.40
N TYR A 107 -18.18 -16.06 2.41
CA TYR A 107 -18.67 -16.20 1.02
C TYR A 107 -17.72 -16.99 0.11
N MET A 108 -16.42 -17.02 0.41
CA MET A 108 -15.42 -17.83 -0.31
C MET A 108 -15.44 -19.37 -0.07
N PRO A 109 -16.02 -19.95 1.01
CA PRO A 109 -16.16 -21.40 1.13
C PRO A 109 -17.20 -21.95 0.15
N ALA A 110 -18.04 -21.11 -0.46
CA ALA A 110 -19.04 -21.55 -1.43
C ALA A 110 -18.46 -21.83 -2.84
N LEU A 111 -17.14 -21.68 -3.02
CA LEU A 111 -16.42 -22.00 -4.27
C LEU A 111 -15.55 -23.26 -4.16
N TRP A 112 -15.70 -24.06 -3.10
CA TRP A 112 -15.17 -25.43 -3.03
C TRP A 112 -16.20 -26.39 -2.47
#